data_AF-Q5YQH2-F1
#
_entry.id   AF-Q5YQH2-F1
#
_cell.length_a   1.000
_cell.length_b   1.000
_cell.length_c   1.000
_cell.angle_alpha   90.00
_cell.angle_beta   90.00
_cell.angle_gamma   90.00
#
_symmetry.space_group_name_H-M   'P 1'
#
loop_
_entity.id
_entity.type
_entity.pdbx_description
1 polymer ?
#
loop_
_entity_poly.entity_id
_entity_poly.type
_entity_poly.pdbx_seq_one_letter_code
_entity_poly.pdbx_strand_id
1 'polypeptide(L)'
;MTDKTPTARQRLETPMQNRFRFDWDAEALARSSERVARFLGTGRYLAIQTVVVVVWIALNVFVVALRWDPYPFILLNLAFSTQAAYAAPLILLAQNRQDNRDRVALEEDRMRAAQTKADTEFLARELAALRIAVGDVATRDYLRRELDEVREMLDRIEAATVGDDSGSRGGKAGKGNRKKGSGGKQATVQLPPQAPEE
;
A
#
# COMPACT_ATOMS: atom_id res chain seq x y z
N MET A 1 -6.28 -48.83 -29.31
CA MET A 1 -6.45 -47.36 -29.35
C MET A 1 -7.07 -46.96 -28.03
N THR A 2 -6.28 -46.35 -27.16
CA THR A 2 -6.44 -46.32 -25.71
C THR A 2 -7.33 -45.15 -25.25
N ASP A 3 -8.16 -45.47 -24.25
CA ASP A 3 -8.97 -44.67 -23.32
C ASP A 3 -8.74 -43.15 -23.23
N LYS A 4 -9.83 -42.38 -23.17
CA LYS A 4 -9.89 -41.04 -22.54
C LYS A 4 -11.27 -40.82 -21.90
N THR A 5 -11.49 -41.50 -20.78
CA THR A 5 -12.53 -41.15 -19.80
C THR A 5 -12.20 -39.78 -19.16
N PRO A 6 -13.07 -38.76 -19.22
CA PRO A 6 -12.81 -37.49 -18.54
C PRO A 6 -12.96 -37.66 -17.02
N THR A 7 -11.84 -37.40 -16.34
CA THR A 7 -11.60 -37.36 -14.90
C THR A 7 -12.72 -36.70 -14.07
N ALA A 8 -13.43 -37.52 -13.30
CA ALA A 8 -14.31 -37.09 -12.21
C ALA A 8 -13.52 -36.88 -10.91
N ARG A 9 -12.59 -35.90 -10.88
CA ARG A 9 -11.78 -35.60 -9.68
C ARG A 9 -11.64 -34.09 -9.41
N GLN A 10 -12.75 -33.35 -9.36
CA GLN A 10 -12.66 -31.92 -9.05
C GLN A 10 -13.94 -31.28 -8.51
N ARG A 11 -14.64 -31.96 -7.60
CA ARG A 11 -15.85 -31.44 -6.95
C ARG A 11 -16.05 -32.13 -5.61
N LEU A 12 -15.26 -31.82 -4.57
CA LEU A 12 -15.62 -32.13 -3.17
C LEU A 12 -14.57 -31.59 -2.17
N GLU A 13 -14.08 -30.37 -2.37
CA GLU A 13 -13.34 -29.62 -1.35
C GLU A 13 -14.05 -28.32 -1.03
N THR A 14 -15.30 -28.46 -0.58
CA THR A 14 -15.97 -27.37 0.12
C THR A 14 -16.06 -27.83 1.57
N PRO A 15 -15.22 -27.32 2.49
CA PRO A 15 -15.37 -27.66 3.89
C PRO A 15 -16.76 -27.20 4.32
N MET A 16 -17.62 -28.14 4.74
CA MET A 16 -18.90 -27.84 5.37
C MET A 16 -18.59 -27.11 6.68
N GLN A 17 -18.57 -25.79 6.60
CA GLN A 17 -18.37 -24.92 7.74
C GLN A 17 -19.61 -25.03 8.62
N ASN A 18 -19.49 -25.82 9.69
CA ASN A 18 -20.51 -26.04 10.69
C ASN A 18 -20.90 -24.70 11.33
N ARG A 19 -21.96 -24.08 10.81
CA ARG A 19 -22.47 -22.76 11.20
C ARG A 19 -23.35 -22.87 12.44
N PHE A 20 -22.87 -23.47 13.52
CA PHE A 20 -23.41 -23.15 14.85
C PHE A 20 -22.86 -21.78 15.26
N ARG A 21 -23.30 -20.73 14.56
CA ARG A 21 -23.13 -19.36 15.04
C ARG A 21 -24.15 -19.19 16.15
N PHE A 22 -23.70 -19.37 17.38
CA PHE A 22 -24.40 -18.87 18.56
C PHE A 22 -24.49 -17.34 18.38
N ASP A 23 -25.53 -16.87 17.70
CA ASP A 23 -25.83 -15.46 17.46
C ASP A 23 -26.49 -14.84 18.71
N TRP A 24 -25.95 -15.19 19.88
CA TRP A 24 -26.37 -14.61 21.14
C TRP A 24 -25.74 -13.23 21.26
N ASP A 25 -26.55 -12.21 21.00
CA ASP A 25 -26.34 -10.83 21.42
C ASP A 25 -24.95 -10.23 21.14
N ALA A 26 -24.28 -10.69 20.08
CA ALA A 26 -22.99 -10.13 19.66
C ALA A 26 -23.10 -8.63 19.39
N GLU A 27 -24.26 -8.18 18.91
CA GLU A 27 -24.58 -6.77 18.64
C GLU A 27 -24.86 -5.96 19.92
N ALA A 28 -25.51 -6.57 20.93
CA ALA A 28 -25.75 -5.91 22.22
C ALA A 28 -24.46 -5.82 23.04
N LEU A 29 -23.67 -6.89 23.04
CA LEU A 29 -22.31 -6.92 23.54
C LEU A 29 -21.40 -5.99 22.74
N ALA A 30 -21.64 -5.78 21.44
CA ALA A 30 -20.83 -4.88 20.63
C ALA A 30 -20.96 -3.42 21.09
N ARG A 31 -22.20 -2.96 21.31
CA ARG A 31 -22.51 -1.61 21.76
C ARG A 31 -22.14 -1.37 23.23
N SER A 32 -22.23 -2.40 24.08
CA SER A 32 -21.77 -2.30 25.48
C SER A 32 -20.24 -2.34 25.57
N SER A 33 -19.58 -3.16 24.74
CA SER A 33 -18.13 -3.28 24.66
C SER A 33 -17.45 -1.97 24.26
N GLU A 34 -18.04 -1.13 23.41
CA GLU A 34 -17.46 0.19 23.09
C GLU A 34 -17.44 1.15 24.28
N ARG A 35 -18.41 1.04 25.20
CA ARG A 35 -18.40 1.77 26.48
C ARG A 35 -17.40 1.16 27.45
N VAL A 36 -17.37 -0.18 27.55
CA VAL A 36 -16.45 -0.91 28.43
C VAL A 36 -14.99 -0.71 28.01
N ALA A 37 -14.67 -0.68 26.71
CA ALA A 37 -13.32 -0.45 26.20
C ALA A 37 -12.79 0.94 26.58
N ARG A 38 -13.62 1.98 26.44
CA ARG A 38 -13.28 3.34 26.90
C ARG A 38 -13.13 3.42 28.42
N PHE A 39 -13.91 2.63 29.15
CA PHE A 39 -13.86 2.58 30.61
C PHE A 39 -12.61 1.85 31.14
N LEU A 40 -12.28 0.68 30.57
CA LEU A 40 -11.12 -0.15 30.93
C LEU A 40 -9.80 0.49 30.52
N GLY A 41 -9.76 1.26 29.42
CA GLY A 41 -8.57 1.99 28.97
C GLY A 41 -8.22 3.21 29.83
N THR A 42 -9.11 3.65 30.71
CA THR A 42 -8.89 4.79 31.60
C THR A 42 -8.42 4.27 32.97
N GLY A 43 -7.35 4.85 33.55
CA GLY A 43 -6.84 4.48 34.89
C GLY A 43 -7.87 4.60 36.03
N ARG A 44 -9.03 5.21 35.76
CA ARG A 44 -10.18 5.30 36.66
C ARG A 44 -10.81 3.93 36.97
N TYR A 45 -10.78 2.97 36.04
CA TYR A 45 -11.28 1.61 36.33
C TYR A 45 -10.46 0.95 37.44
N LEU A 46 -9.12 0.99 37.32
CA LEU A 46 -8.23 0.43 38.33
C LEU A 46 -8.46 1.10 39.70
N ALA A 47 -8.59 2.43 39.74
CA ALA A 47 -8.84 3.16 40.98
C ALA A 47 -10.16 2.72 41.66
N ILE A 48 -11.26 2.61 40.91
CA ILE A 48 -12.55 2.15 41.44
C ILE A 48 -12.43 0.69 41.92
N GLN A 49 -11.81 -0.18 41.13
CA GLN A 49 -11.62 -1.60 41.46
C GLN A 49 -10.83 -1.76 42.76
N THR A 50 -9.74 -0.99 42.95
CA THR A 50 -8.95 -1.00 44.19
C THR A 50 -9.77 -0.54 45.38
N VAL A 51 -10.55 0.54 45.26
CA VAL A 51 -11.42 1.03 46.34
C VAL A 51 -12.45 -0.04 46.72
N VAL A 52 -13.09 -0.68 45.74
CA VAL A 52 -14.06 -1.75 46.00
C VAL A 52 -13.41 -2.92 46.75
N VAL A 53 -12.22 -3.37 46.34
CA VAL A 53 -11.50 -4.45 47.03
C VAL A 53 -11.15 -4.06 48.47
N VAL A 54 -10.67 -2.83 48.71
CA VAL A 54 -10.34 -2.34 50.05
C VAL A 54 -11.59 -2.28 50.94
N VAL A 55 -12.70 -1.74 50.43
CA VAL A 55 -13.98 -1.69 51.15
C VAL A 55 -14.48 -3.11 51.44
N TRP A 56 -14.34 -4.04 50.50
CA TRP A 56 -14.78 -5.42 50.66
C TRP A 56 -13.97 -6.16 51.74
N ILE A 57 -12.65 -5.98 51.76
CA ILE A 57 -11.77 -6.50 52.81
C ILE A 57 -12.17 -5.91 54.17
N ALA A 58 -12.39 -4.59 54.24
CA ALA A 58 -12.79 -3.93 55.48
C ALA A 58 -14.15 -4.43 56.00
N LEU A 59 -15.13 -4.60 55.11
CA LEU A 59 -16.46 -5.14 55.46
C LEU A 59 -16.34 -6.58 55.96
N ASN A 60 -15.55 -7.42 55.28
CA ASN A 60 -15.32 -8.80 55.70
C ASN A 60 -14.67 -8.86 57.09
N VAL A 61 -13.64 -8.06 57.37
CA VAL A 61 -13.01 -7.96 58.69
C VAL A 61 -14.01 -7.49 59.78
N PHE A 62 -14.90 -6.55 59.45
CA PHE A 62 -15.92 -6.06 60.38
C PHE A 62 -17.01 -7.12 60.65
N VAL A 63 -17.37 -7.92 59.64
CA VAL A 63 -18.35 -9.02 59.75
C VAL A 63 -17.76 -10.26 60.45
N VAL A 64 -16.44 -10.47 60.38
CA VAL A 64 -15.72 -11.49 61.15
C VAL A 64 -15.85 -11.25 62.66
N ALA A 65 -16.00 -9.99 63.10
CA ALA A 65 -16.32 -9.67 64.49
C ALA A 65 -17.68 -10.25 64.95
N LEU A 66 -18.59 -10.54 64.01
CA LEU A 66 -19.86 -11.25 64.25
C LEU A 66 -19.74 -12.79 64.12
N ARG A 67 -18.52 -13.34 64.01
CA ARG A 67 -18.19 -14.78 63.84
C ARG A 67 -18.77 -15.48 62.60
N TRP A 68 -19.13 -14.73 61.56
CA TRP A 68 -19.77 -15.29 60.37
C TRP A 68 -18.80 -16.02 59.40
N ASP A 69 -17.48 -15.76 59.48
CA ASP A 69 -16.46 -16.49 58.68
C ASP A 69 -15.07 -16.51 59.40
N PRO A 70 -14.76 -17.55 60.20
CA PRO A 70 -13.44 -17.71 60.84
C PRO A 70 -12.31 -17.95 59.82
N TYR A 71 -11.07 -17.61 60.17
CA TYR A 71 -9.88 -17.82 59.33
C TYR A 71 -9.79 -19.28 58.81
N PRO A 72 -9.62 -19.54 57.49
CA PRO A 72 -9.23 -18.66 56.40
C PRO A 72 -10.42 -18.31 55.49
N PHE A 73 -10.80 -17.02 55.42
CA PHE A 73 -11.95 -16.43 54.70
C PHE A 73 -12.39 -17.17 53.42
N ILE A 74 -13.17 -18.24 53.56
CA ILE A 74 -13.44 -19.18 52.46
C ILE A 74 -14.40 -18.56 51.45
N LEU A 75 -15.33 -17.73 51.94
CA LEU A 75 -16.31 -17.04 51.10
C LEU A 75 -15.67 -15.93 50.28
N LEU A 76 -14.68 -15.24 50.84
CA LEU A 76 -13.92 -14.20 50.12
C LEU A 76 -13.11 -14.84 48.99
N ASN A 77 -12.40 -15.92 49.30
CA ASN A 77 -11.59 -16.62 48.30
C ASN A 77 -12.47 -17.24 47.20
N LEU A 78 -13.64 -17.77 47.55
CA LEU A 78 -14.60 -18.30 46.59
C LEU A 78 -15.11 -17.20 45.66
N ALA A 79 -15.51 -16.04 46.21
CA ALA A 79 -16.00 -14.92 45.42
C ALA A 79 -14.93 -14.39 44.44
N PHE A 80 -13.69 -14.23 44.89
CA PHE A 80 -12.58 -13.80 44.03
C PHE A 80 -12.24 -14.84 42.95
N SER A 81 -12.29 -16.13 43.30
CA SER A 81 -12.09 -17.22 42.35
C SER A 81 -13.15 -17.21 41.25
N THR A 82 -14.43 -16.99 41.60
CA THR A 82 -15.50 -16.85 40.61
C THR A 82 -15.34 -15.57 39.78
N GLN A 83 -14.90 -14.46 40.38
CA GLN A 83 -14.65 -13.20 39.67
C GLN A 83 -13.55 -13.35 38.60
N ALA A 84 -12.45 -14.04 38.94
CA ALA A 84 -11.40 -14.36 37.98
C ALA A 84 -11.90 -15.34 36.89
N ALA A 85 -12.66 -16.36 37.27
CA ALA A 85 -13.20 -17.35 36.33
C ALA A 85 -14.15 -16.73 35.28
N TYR A 86 -14.97 -15.75 35.65
CA TYR A 86 -15.85 -15.04 34.72
C TYR A 86 -15.12 -13.97 33.89
N ALA A 87 -13.97 -13.46 34.35
CA ALA A 87 -13.18 -12.51 33.59
C ALA A 87 -12.57 -13.14 32.32
N ALA A 88 -12.11 -14.39 32.39
CA ALA A 88 -11.49 -15.10 31.27
C ALA A 88 -12.35 -15.12 29.98
N PRO A 89 -13.62 -15.54 29.98
CA PRO A 89 -14.46 -15.53 28.78
C PRO A 89 -14.76 -14.11 28.28
N LEU A 90 -14.93 -13.12 29.17
CA LEU A 90 -15.14 -11.73 28.77
C LEU A 90 -13.90 -11.14 28.07
N ILE A 91 -12.71 -11.43 28.58
CA ILE A 91 -11.45 -11.02 27.96
C ILE A 91 -11.30 -11.69 26.59
N LEU A 92 -11.60 -12.98 26.48
CA LEU A 92 -11.54 -13.71 25.21
C LEU A 92 -12.50 -13.13 24.16
N LEU A 93 -13.72 -12.75 24.57
CA LEU A 93 -14.67 -12.03 23.71
C LEU A 93 -14.17 -10.65 23.28
N ALA A 94 -13.50 -9.92 24.17
CA ALA A 94 -12.90 -8.63 23.84
C ALA A 94 -11.72 -8.78 22.86
N GLN A 95 -10.85 -9.78 23.08
CA GLN A 95 -9.69 -10.08 22.24
C GLN A 95 -10.09 -10.51 20.83
N ASN A 96 -11.04 -11.46 20.69
CA ASN A 96 -11.55 -11.88 19.37
C ASN A 96 -12.10 -10.72 18.53
N ARG A 97 -12.58 -9.64 19.16
CA ARG A 97 -13.04 -8.45 18.43
C ARG A 97 -11.91 -7.50 18.07
N GLN A 98 -10.89 -7.37 18.92
CA GLN A 98 -9.68 -6.61 18.60
C GLN A 98 -8.98 -7.26 17.40
N ASP A 99 -8.74 -8.57 17.44
CA ASP A 99 -8.09 -9.31 16.37
C ASP A 99 -8.83 -9.20 15.03
N ASN A 100 -10.17 -9.22 15.05
CA ASN A 100 -10.97 -9.03 13.84
C ASN A 100 -10.85 -7.61 13.27
N ARG A 101 -10.84 -6.57 14.13
CA ARG A 101 -10.64 -5.18 13.68
C ARG A 101 -9.24 -4.97 13.13
N ASP A 102 -8.24 -5.50 13.82
CA ASP A 102 -6.83 -5.40 13.42
C ASP A 102 -6.59 -6.12 12.09
N ARG A 103 -7.25 -7.27 11.88
CA ARG A 103 -7.23 -7.98 10.61
C ARG A 103 -7.83 -7.15 9.47
N VAL A 104 -9.01 -6.56 9.66
CA VAL A 104 -9.65 -5.72 8.63
C VAL A 104 -8.78 -4.51 8.31
N ALA A 105 -8.23 -3.84 9.33
CA ALA A 105 -7.34 -2.70 9.13
C ALA A 105 -6.07 -3.10 8.33
N LEU A 106 -5.49 -4.26 8.62
CA LEU A 106 -4.34 -4.79 7.90
C LEU A 106 -4.67 -5.16 6.45
N GLU A 107 -5.85 -5.74 6.20
CA GLU A 107 -6.32 -6.06 4.85
C GLU A 107 -6.53 -4.78 4.02
N GLU A 108 -7.15 -3.74 4.60
CA GLU A 108 -7.29 -2.44 3.95
C GLU A 108 -5.93 -1.79 3.65
N ASP A 109 -5.00 -1.81 4.60
CA ASP A 109 -3.67 -1.23 4.42
C ASP A 109 -2.90 -1.92 3.29
N ARG A 110 -2.97 -3.25 3.21
CA ARG A 110 -2.41 -4.02 2.09
C ARG A 110 -3.03 -3.64 0.75
N MET A 111 -4.36 -3.47 0.69
CA MET A 111 -5.04 -3.05 -0.53
C MET A 111 -4.60 -1.64 -0.96
N ARG A 112 -4.52 -0.70 -0.03
CA ARG A 112 -4.06 0.67 -0.30
C ARG A 112 -2.60 0.70 -0.77
N ALA A 113 -1.73 -0.09 -0.15
CA ALA A 113 -0.34 -0.22 -0.55
C ALA A 113 -0.21 -0.81 -1.97
N ALA A 114 -1.02 -1.82 -2.31
CA ALA A 114 -1.05 -2.40 -3.65
C ALA A 114 -1.52 -1.38 -4.72
N GLN A 115 -2.56 -0.59 -4.42
CA GLN A 115 -3.05 0.47 -5.30
C GLN A 115 -1.99 1.57 -5.49
N THR A 116 -1.40 2.05 -4.39
CA THR A 116 -0.34 3.08 -4.45
C THR A 116 0.86 2.63 -5.27
N LYS A 117 1.25 1.35 -5.13
CA LYS A 117 2.30 0.75 -5.95
C LYS A 117 1.92 0.74 -7.44
N ALA A 118 0.70 0.29 -7.77
CA ALA A 118 0.22 0.26 -9.14
C ALA A 118 0.15 1.67 -9.78
N ASP A 119 -0.34 2.66 -9.03
CA ASP A 119 -0.39 4.05 -9.48
C ASP A 119 1.00 4.62 -9.72
N THR A 120 1.95 4.29 -8.84
CA THR A 120 3.35 4.72 -9.00
C THR A 120 3.99 4.07 -10.22
N GLU A 121 3.77 2.76 -10.44
CA GLU A 121 4.26 2.06 -11.63
C GLU A 121 3.62 2.62 -12.92
N PHE A 122 2.34 2.96 -12.88
CA PHE A 122 1.64 3.59 -13.99
C PHE A 122 2.24 4.96 -14.32
N LEU A 123 2.36 5.84 -13.33
CA LEU A 123 2.97 7.16 -13.49
C LEU A 123 4.42 7.07 -13.96
N ALA A 124 5.20 6.10 -13.48
CA ALA A 124 6.56 5.88 -13.95
C ALA A 124 6.62 5.47 -15.43
N ARG A 125 5.70 4.61 -15.87
CA ARG A 125 5.59 4.21 -17.29
C ARG A 125 5.14 5.38 -18.18
N GLU A 126 4.14 6.13 -17.75
CA GLU A 126 3.67 7.32 -18.46
C GLU A 126 4.78 8.38 -18.55
N LEU A 127 5.52 8.63 -17.46
CA LEU A 127 6.64 9.54 -17.45
C LEU A 127 7.77 9.07 -18.38
N ALA A 128 8.06 7.77 -18.41
CA ALA A 128 9.06 7.22 -19.33
C ALA A 128 8.63 7.37 -20.79
N ALA A 129 7.35 7.11 -21.12
CA ALA A 129 6.80 7.29 -22.45
C ALA A 129 6.81 8.77 -22.87
N LEU A 130 6.38 9.67 -21.98
CA LEU A 130 6.43 11.11 -22.19
C LEU A 130 7.86 11.60 -22.40
N ARG A 131 8.82 11.08 -21.61
CA ARG A 131 10.25 11.41 -21.76
C ARG A 131 10.79 11.03 -23.14
N ILE A 132 10.40 9.88 -23.67
CA ILE A 132 10.81 9.45 -25.02
C ILE A 132 10.18 10.37 -26.08
N ALA A 133 8.87 10.62 -25.98
CA ALA A 133 8.16 11.50 -26.91
C ALA A 133 8.70 12.94 -26.92
N VAL A 134 9.01 13.51 -25.75
CA VAL A 134 9.61 14.85 -25.63
C VAL A 134 11.09 14.84 -26.03
N GLY A 135 11.82 13.78 -25.68
CA GLY A 135 13.25 13.62 -26.01
C GLY A 135 13.53 13.63 -27.51
N ASP A 136 12.65 13.02 -28.31
CA ASP A 136 12.73 13.04 -29.78
C ASP A 136 12.34 14.40 -30.39
N VAL A 137 11.44 15.15 -29.76
CA VAL A 137 10.90 16.39 -30.33
C VAL A 137 11.71 17.64 -29.94
N ALA A 138 12.36 17.65 -28.77
CA ALA A 138 12.77 18.93 -28.17
C ALA A 138 14.22 19.40 -28.37
N THR A 139 15.24 18.55 -28.59
CA THR A 139 16.56 18.97 -28.02
C THR A 139 17.75 19.20 -28.93
N ARG A 140 17.76 18.78 -30.20
CA ARG A 140 18.96 19.06 -31.02
C ARG A 140 18.70 19.27 -32.48
N ASP A 141 17.99 18.35 -33.13
CA ASP A 141 17.85 18.42 -34.58
C ASP A 141 16.75 19.41 -34.99
N TYR A 142 15.68 19.53 -34.21
CA TYR A 142 14.66 20.57 -34.39
C TYR A 142 15.22 21.97 -34.11
N LEU A 143 15.86 22.16 -32.94
CA LEU A 143 16.56 23.42 -32.60
C LEU A 143 17.62 23.81 -33.62
N ARG A 144 18.39 22.85 -34.17
CA ARG A 144 19.35 23.11 -35.25
C ARG A 144 18.67 23.49 -36.55
N ARG A 145 17.61 22.78 -36.95
CA ARG A 145 16.83 23.15 -38.14
C ARG A 145 16.27 24.55 -38.04
N GLU A 146 15.64 24.89 -36.92
CA GLU A 146 15.03 26.21 -36.77
C GLU A 146 16.09 27.32 -36.74
N LEU A 147 17.24 27.06 -36.12
CA LEU A 147 18.38 27.99 -36.15
C LEU A 147 18.97 28.12 -37.57
N ASP A 148 19.10 27.03 -38.31
CA ASP A 148 19.59 27.03 -39.69
C ASP A 148 18.61 27.76 -40.63
N GLU A 149 17.31 27.54 -40.46
CA GLU A 149 16.25 28.18 -41.24
C GLU A 149 16.20 29.70 -40.98
N VAL A 150 16.27 30.12 -39.71
CA VAL A 150 16.37 31.54 -39.34
C VAL A 150 17.65 32.15 -39.92
N ARG A 151 18.78 31.44 -39.88
CA ARG A 151 20.04 31.92 -40.47
C ARG A 151 19.93 32.09 -41.98
N GLU A 152 19.31 31.15 -42.68
CA GLU A 152 19.10 31.22 -44.13
C GLU A 152 18.16 32.38 -44.51
N MET A 153 17.14 32.66 -43.69
CA MET A 153 16.28 33.83 -43.86
C MET A 153 17.07 35.15 -43.71
N LEU A 154 17.97 35.25 -42.72
CA LEU A 154 18.84 36.41 -42.55
C LEU A 154 19.78 36.58 -43.76
N ASP A 155 20.43 35.51 -44.22
CA ASP A 155 21.33 35.55 -45.39
C ASP A 155 20.59 36.00 -46.66
N ARG A 156 19.33 35.61 -46.84
CA ARG A 156 18.48 36.11 -47.94
C ARG A 156 18.20 37.60 -47.85
N ILE A 157 17.92 38.10 -46.65
CA ILE A 157 17.67 39.54 -46.42
C ILE A 157 18.97 40.31 -46.67
N GLU A 158 20.11 39.82 -46.20
CA GLU A 158 21.41 40.43 -46.43
C GLU A 158 21.84 40.38 -47.91
N ALA A 159 21.58 39.28 -48.61
CA ALA A 159 21.79 39.22 -50.05
C ALA A 159 20.86 40.17 -50.82
N ALA A 160 19.64 40.38 -50.34
CA ALA A 160 18.71 41.35 -50.92
C ALA A 160 19.10 42.81 -50.64
N THR A 161 19.82 43.09 -49.54
CA THR A 161 20.33 44.43 -49.24
C THR A 161 21.71 44.70 -49.88
N VAL A 162 22.54 43.67 -50.11
CA VAL A 162 23.86 43.78 -50.76
C VAL A 162 23.77 43.63 -52.29
N GLY A 163 22.72 42.99 -52.82
CA GLY A 163 22.54 42.68 -54.23
C GLY A 163 22.10 43.83 -55.15
N ASP A 164 21.93 45.06 -54.64
CA ASP A 164 21.53 46.23 -55.45
C ASP A 164 22.71 47.07 -55.96
N ASP A 165 23.98 46.63 -55.79
CA ASP A 165 25.16 47.40 -56.25
C ASP A 165 26.21 46.63 -57.08
N SER A 166 25.87 45.52 -57.75
CA SER A 166 26.82 45.00 -58.76
C SER A 166 26.17 44.25 -59.90
N GLY A 167 26.13 44.90 -61.06
CA GLY A 167 25.77 44.29 -62.33
C GLY A 167 26.86 43.36 -62.90
N SER A 168 26.39 42.45 -63.75
CA SER A 168 27.07 41.93 -64.95
C SER A 168 28.37 41.13 -64.76
N ARG A 169 28.29 39.80 -64.88
CA ARG A 169 28.90 38.99 -65.98
C ARG A 169 29.04 37.51 -65.62
N GLY A 170 28.50 36.66 -66.51
CA GLY A 170 29.27 35.59 -67.14
C GLY A 170 29.38 34.22 -66.45
N GLY A 171 28.94 33.18 -67.18
CA GLY A 171 29.82 32.01 -67.41
C GLY A 171 29.42 30.66 -66.80
N LYS A 172 28.78 29.83 -67.64
CA LYS A 172 29.02 28.39 -67.90
C LYS A 172 29.16 27.36 -66.76
N ALA A 173 28.26 26.37 -66.87
CA ALA A 173 28.50 24.92 -66.99
C ALA A 173 29.26 24.15 -65.88
N GLY A 174 28.61 23.13 -65.32
CA GLY A 174 29.27 22.09 -64.53
C GLY A 174 28.31 20.98 -64.07
N LYS A 175 28.06 20.00 -64.93
CA LYS A 175 27.38 18.74 -64.62
C LYS A 175 28.27 17.88 -63.71
N GLY A 176 27.76 17.45 -62.56
CA GLY A 176 28.48 16.58 -61.61
C GLY A 176 27.53 15.67 -60.82
N ASN A 177 27.23 14.50 -61.39
CA ASN A 177 26.54 13.39 -60.73
C ASN A 177 27.47 12.73 -59.70
N ARG A 178 27.07 12.58 -58.42
CA ARG A 178 27.73 11.66 -57.46
C ARG A 178 26.75 10.97 -56.51
N LYS A 179 26.44 9.74 -56.93
CA LYS A 179 26.19 8.48 -56.20
C LYS A 179 26.50 8.44 -54.69
N LYS A 180 25.48 8.04 -53.92
CA LYS A 180 25.37 6.91 -52.96
C LYS A 180 26.52 6.67 -51.95
N GLY A 181 26.17 6.77 -50.66
CA GLY A 181 26.90 6.15 -49.54
C GLY A 181 25.91 5.62 -48.50
N SER A 182 25.93 4.30 -48.30
CA SER A 182 25.07 3.49 -47.43
C SER A 182 25.93 2.93 -46.28
N GLY A 183 25.32 2.72 -45.11
CA GLY A 183 25.88 2.00 -43.96
C GLY A 183 26.34 2.95 -42.87
N GLY A 184 25.81 2.96 -41.65
CA GLY A 184 25.33 1.84 -40.85
C GLY A 184 26.28 1.68 -39.68
N LYS A 185 25.83 1.97 -38.46
CA LYS A 185 26.44 1.49 -37.20
C LYS A 185 25.40 1.59 -36.08
N GLN A 186 24.79 0.45 -35.78
CA GLN A 186 24.12 0.20 -34.52
C GLN A 186 25.19 0.12 -33.44
N ALA A 187 25.05 0.92 -32.38
CA ALA A 187 25.85 0.76 -31.17
C ALA A 187 25.06 -0.14 -30.21
N THR A 188 25.52 -1.38 -30.07
CA THR A 188 25.15 -2.29 -29.00
C THR A 188 25.57 -1.67 -27.67
N VAL A 189 24.60 -1.31 -26.83
CA VAL A 189 24.85 -0.95 -25.43
C VAL A 189 24.99 -2.25 -24.64
N GLN A 190 26.21 -2.52 -24.22
CA GLN A 190 26.59 -3.67 -23.41
C GLN A 190 26.28 -3.34 -21.94
N LEU A 191 25.41 -4.13 -21.29
CA LEU A 191 25.20 -4.11 -19.84
C LEU A 191 26.47 -4.58 -19.10
N PRO A 192 26.87 -3.94 -17.99
CA PRO A 192 27.90 -4.49 -17.11
C PRO A 192 27.37 -5.69 -16.31
N PRO A 193 28.22 -6.71 -16.03
CA PRO A 193 27.83 -7.91 -15.30
C PRO A 193 27.59 -7.62 -13.81
N GLN A 194 26.54 -8.25 -13.27
CA GLN A 194 26.25 -8.31 -11.84
C GLN A 194 27.35 -9.10 -11.10
N ALA A 195 27.81 -8.55 -9.97
CA ALA A 195 28.71 -9.25 -9.05
C ALA A 195 27.90 -10.16 -8.10
N PRO A 196 28.46 -11.30 -7.67
CA PRO A 196 27.75 -12.29 -6.87
C PRO A 196 27.63 -11.91 -5.39
N GLU A 197 26.59 -12.48 -4.78
CA GLU A 197 26.22 -12.40 -3.37
C GLU A 197 27.31 -12.93 -2.42
N GLU A 198 27.46 -12.25 -1.28
CA GLU A 198 27.88 -12.85 0.01
C GLU A 198 26.89 -12.45 1.10
#